data_AF-A0A940U7A0-F1
#
_entry.id   AF-A0A940U7A0-F1
#
_cell.length_a   1.000
_cell.length_b   1.000
_cell.length_c   1.000
_cell.angle_alpha   90.00
_cell.angle_beta   90.00
_cell.angle_gamma   90.00
#
_symmetry.space_group_name_H-M   'P 1'
#
loop_
_entity.id
_entity.type
_entity.pdbx_description
1 polymer ?
#
loop_
_entity_poly.entity_id
_entity_poly.type
_entity_poly.pdbx_seq_one_letter_code
_entity_poly.pdbx_strand_id
1 'polypeptide(L)'
;PARSREYNGGTGAIRQAGPIALSSAPRRNDTGSPQQEAAGNESGMMNGTIRADIKAGAKVLIVLKQDQRSGKLTEGIVKDILTKSPTHPHGIKVRLESGEVGRVKKMK
;
A
#
# COMPACT_ATOMS: atom_id res chain seq x y z
N PRO A 1 35.26 21.39 -46.84
CA PRO A 1 34.30 20.48 -47.50
C PRO A 1 33.02 20.41 -46.67
N ALA A 2 31.94 20.93 -47.24
CA ALA A 2 30.62 21.02 -46.62
C ALA A 2 30.01 19.62 -46.38
N ARG A 3 29.35 19.43 -45.24
CA ARG A 3 28.32 18.40 -45.08
C ARG A 3 27.16 18.96 -44.28
N SER A 4 26.26 19.60 -45.02
CA SER A 4 24.87 19.78 -44.62
C SER A 4 24.24 18.39 -44.48
N ARG A 5 23.57 18.12 -43.35
CA ARG A 5 22.72 16.94 -43.21
C ARG A 5 21.32 17.41 -42.89
N GLU A 6 20.50 17.36 -43.92
CA GLU A 6 19.08 17.69 -43.93
C GLU A 6 18.32 16.74 -43.00
N TYR A 7 17.48 17.31 -42.12
CA TYR A 7 16.55 16.58 -41.28
C TYR A 7 15.19 16.54 -42.01
N ASN A 8 14.80 15.36 -42.49
CA ASN A 8 13.50 15.14 -43.13
C ASN A 8 12.41 15.02 -42.06
N GLY A 9 11.47 15.96 -42.06
CA GLY A 9 10.25 15.91 -41.25
C GLY A 9 9.28 14.87 -41.80
N GLY A 10 9.02 13.82 -41.02
CA GLY A 10 7.99 12.83 -41.31
C GLY A 10 6.66 13.25 -40.69
N THR A 11 5.80 13.88 -41.48
CA THR A 11 4.40 14.16 -41.11
C THR A 11 3.59 12.88 -41.29
N GLY A 12 3.19 12.24 -40.19
CA GLY A 12 2.34 11.06 -40.20
C GLY A 12 1.08 11.30 -39.38
N ALA A 13 -0.07 11.38 -40.04
CA ALA A 13 -1.46 11.16 -39.55
C ALA A 13 -2.39 11.79 -40.62
N ILE A 14 -3.45 11.19 -41.13
CA ILE A 14 -4.55 10.45 -40.51
C ILE A 14 -5.25 9.60 -41.60
N ARG A 15 -5.52 8.33 -41.32
CA ARG A 15 -6.37 7.48 -42.17
C ARG A 15 -7.81 7.70 -41.75
N GLN A 16 -8.67 8.17 -42.65
CA GLN A 16 -10.12 8.20 -42.46
C GLN A 16 -10.68 6.77 -42.53
N ALA A 17 -11.32 6.32 -41.45
CA ALA A 17 -12.12 5.11 -41.44
C ALA A 17 -13.58 5.50 -41.14
N GLY A 18 -14.46 5.21 -42.11
CA GLY A 18 -15.91 5.32 -41.99
C GLY A 18 -16.55 4.19 -41.16
N PRO A 19 -17.88 4.16 -41.09
CA PRO A 19 -18.61 3.79 -39.88
C PRO A 19 -19.02 2.31 -39.82
N ILE A 20 -19.10 1.78 -38.60
CA ILE A 20 -19.82 0.54 -38.31
C ILE A 20 -20.94 0.82 -37.31
N ALA A 21 -22.16 0.93 -37.83
CA ALA A 21 -23.36 0.77 -37.03
C ALA A 21 -23.54 -0.72 -36.72
N LEU A 22 -23.66 -1.07 -35.42
CA LEU A 22 -24.11 -2.38 -34.99
C LEU A 22 -25.22 -2.20 -33.94
N SER A 23 -26.44 -2.29 -34.44
CA SER A 23 -27.58 -3.05 -33.92
C SER A 23 -27.67 -3.40 -32.41
N SER A 24 -28.82 -3.03 -31.87
CA SER A 24 -29.74 -3.93 -31.14
C SER A 24 -29.46 -4.31 -29.67
N ALA A 25 -30.11 -3.56 -28.77
CA ALA A 25 -30.88 -4.04 -27.60
C ALA A 25 -30.17 -4.91 -26.52
N PRO A 26 -30.90 -5.36 -25.47
CA PRO A 26 -31.24 -4.61 -24.26
C PRO A 26 -30.43 -5.12 -23.04
N ARG A 27 -30.17 -4.27 -22.04
CA ARG A 27 -29.72 -4.73 -20.72
C ARG A 27 -30.86 -4.62 -19.71
N ARG A 28 -31.69 -5.65 -19.68
CA ARG A 28 -32.35 -6.09 -18.45
C ARG A 28 -31.68 -7.39 -18.05
N ASN A 29 -31.13 -7.43 -16.84
CA ASN A 29 -31.10 -8.62 -15.99
C ASN A 29 -30.93 -8.11 -14.56
N ASP A 30 -32.10 -7.87 -13.96
CA ASP A 30 -32.36 -8.14 -12.56
C ASP A 30 -32.02 -9.62 -12.33
N THR A 31 -30.93 -9.90 -11.63
CA THR A 31 -30.73 -11.18 -10.94
C THR A 31 -29.82 -10.88 -9.76
N GLY A 32 -30.42 -10.95 -8.57
CA GLY A 32 -29.77 -10.65 -7.31
C GLY A 32 -28.50 -11.45 -7.06
N SER A 33 -27.58 -10.78 -6.39
CA SER A 33 -26.72 -11.31 -5.33
C SER A 33 -26.28 -12.77 -5.42
N PRO A 34 -25.04 -13.04 -5.87
CA PRO A 34 -24.25 -14.12 -5.31
C PRO A 34 -23.66 -13.61 -3.97
N GLN A 35 -24.32 -13.97 -2.87
CA GLN A 35 -23.69 -13.92 -1.56
C GLN A 35 -22.69 -15.08 -1.47
N GLN A 36 -21.43 -14.70 -1.25
CA GLN A 36 -20.37 -15.44 -0.56
C GLN A 36 -19.69 -16.60 -1.29
N GLU A 37 -18.42 -16.39 -1.64
CA GLU A 37 -17.41 -17.44 -1.52
C GLU A 37 -16.12 -16.85 -0.92
N ALA A 38 -15.65 -17.52 0.12
CA ALA A 38 -14.65 -17.06 1.06
C ALA A 38 -13.24 -17.06 0.47
N ALA A 39 -12.56 -15.91 0.52
CA ALA A 39 -11.11 -15.83 0.48
C ALA A 39 -10.66 -14.82 1.55
N GLY A 40 -9.72 -15.25 2.40
CA GLY A 40 -9.47 -14.72 3.72
C GLY A 40 -8.92 -13.29 3.82
N ASN A 41 -9.06 -12.83 5.06
CA ASN A 41 -8.34 -11.79 5.80
C ASN A 41 -8.65 -10.31 5.49
N GLU A 42 -9.65 -9.82 6.21
CA GLU A 42 -9.72 -8.46 6.75
C GLU A 42 -8.33 -7.94 7.16
N SER A 43 -7.94 -6.72 6.75
CA SER A 43 -7.11 -5.80 7.56
C SER A 43 -6.84 -4.51 6.80
N GLY A 44 -7.68 -3.50 7.01
CA GLY A 44 -7.28 -2.09 6.88
C GLY A 44 -6.33 -1.69 8.02
N MET A 45 -5.24 -2.43 8.22
CA MET A 45 -4.26 -2.17 9.28
C MET A 45 -3.17 -1.23 8.77
N MET A 46 -3.04 -0.08 9.42
CA MET A 46 -2.06 0.95 9.09
C MET A 46 -0.62 0.43 9.31
N ASN A 47 0.27 0.75 8.37
CA ASN A 47 1.64 0.28 8.36
C ASN A 47 2.49 0.96 9.46
N GLY A 48 3.25 0.15 10.22
CA GLY A 48 4.19 0.59 11.28
C GLY A 48 5.35 1.51 10.89
N THR A 49 5.39 2.00 9.64
CA THR A 49 6.50 2.75 9.05
C THR A 49 6.39 4.25 9.23
N ILE A 50 5.19 4.79 9.42
CA ILE A 50 4.94 6.23 9.57
C ILE A 50 4.75 6.56 11.06
N ARG A 51 5.48 7.55 11.54
CA ARG A 51 5.43 8.02 12.93
C ARG A 51 4.13 8.74 13.25
N ALA A 52 3.57 9.48 12.29
CA ALA A 52 2.37 10.28 12.50
C ALA A 52 1.17 9.44 12.96
N ASP A 53 1.10 8.19 12.51
CA ASP A 53 0.07 7.23 12.88
C ASP A 53 0.31 6.58 14.26
N ILE A 54 1.54 6.66 14.79
CA ILE A 54 1.93 6.06 16.07
C ILE A 54 1.97 7.13 17.15
N LYS A 55 1.06 7.01 18.12
CA LYS A 55 1.01 7.87 19.30
C LYS A 55 1.40 7.07 20.56
N ALA A 56 1.95 7.76 21.56
CA ALA A 56 2.05 7.17 22.89
C ALA A 56 0.64 6.85 23.40
N GLY A 57 0.45 5.67 24.00
CA GLY A 57 -0.84 5.12 24.38
C GLY A 57 -1.55 4.32 23.27
N ALA A 58 -1.01 4.28 22.04
CA ALA A 58 -1.60 3.47 20.97
C ALA A 58 -1.28 1.98 21.14
N LYS A 59 -2.24 1.12 20.75
CA LYS A 59 -2.04 -0.32 20.65
C LYS A 59 -1.31 -0.65 19.35
N VAL A 60 -0.17 -1.30 19.48
CA VAL A 60 0.69 -1.65 18.35
C VAL A 60 1.15 -3.09 18.45
N LEU A 61 1.47 -3.67 17.30
CA LEU A 61 2.16 -4.94 17.20
C LEU A 61 3.62 -4.68 16.84
N ILE A 62 4.51 -5.02 17.77
CA ILE A 62 5.95 -4.87 17.60
C ILE A 62 6.64 -6.21 17.43
N VAL A 63 7.75 -6.23 16.71
CA VAL A 63 8.70 -7.34 16.77
C VAL A 63 9.79 -6.98 17.77
N LEU A 64 10.00 -7.84 18.76
CA LEU A 64 11.09 -7.71 19.72
C LEU A 64 12.40 -8.16 19.09
N LYS A 65 13.53 -7.73 19.66
CA LYS A 65 14.85 -8.19 19.18
C LYS A 65 15.00 -9.71 19.24
N GLN A 66 14.52 -10.32 20.33
CA GLN A 66 14.50 -11.78 20.51
C GLN A 66 13.64 -12.49 19.45
N ASP A 67 12.56 -11.84 19.01
CA ASP A 67 11.62 -12.38 18.05
C ASP A 67 11.94 -12.01 16.59
N GLN A 68 13.07 -11.36 16.31
CA GLN A 68 13.43 -11.02 14.93
C GLN A 68 13.67 -12.26 14.05
N ARG A 69 14.10 -13.38 14.65
CA ARG A 69 14.29 -14.65 13.95
C ARG A 69 13.00 -15.45 13.79
N SER A 70 12.11 -15.39 14.78
CA SER A 70 10.82 -16.09 14.78
C SER A 70 9.73 -15.31 14.01
N GLY A 71 9.88 -13.99 13.89
CA GLY A 71 8.87 -13.10 13.31
C GLY A 71 7.66 -12.90 14.23
N LYS A 72 7.72 -13.32 15.50
CA LYS A 72 6.60 -13.22 16.42
C LYS A 72 6.29 -11.75 16.72
N LEU A 73 5.02 -11.39 16.55
CA LEU A 73 4.50 -10.08 16.88
C LEU A 73 4.00 -10.08 18.32
N THR A 74 4.42 -9.09 19.08
CA THR A 74 3.97 -8.84 20.44
C THR A 74 3.06 -7.62 20.41
N GLU A 75 1.82 -7.80 20.86
CA GLU A 75 0.89 -6.71 21.07
C GLU A 75 1.24 -5.96 22.36
N GLY A 76 1.20 -4.63 22.31
CA GLY A 76 1.35 -3.82 23.51
C GLY A 76 1.02 -2.35 23.29
N ILE A 77 1.07 -1.59 24.38
CA ILE A 77 0.79 -0.15 24.38
C ILE A 77 2.11 0.60 24.30
N VAL A 78 2.20 1.58 23.38
CA VAL A 78 3.39 2.42 23.25
C VAL A 78 3.53 3.33 24.47
N LYS A 79 4.64 3.23 25.18
CA LYS A 79 5.04 4.18 26.22
C LYS A 79 5.81 5.35 25.62
N ASP A 80 6.88 5.04 24.90
CA ASP A 80 7.81 6.02 24.35
C ASP A 80 8.16 5.70 22.89
N ILE A 81 8.23 6.74 22.06
CA ILE A 81 8.69 6.63 20.67
C ILE A 81 10.16 7.00 20.64
N LEU A 82 11.04 6.02 20.45
CA LEU A 82 12.50 6.20 20.43
C LEU A 82 13.04 6.64 19.07
N THR A 83 12.16 6.78 18.10
CA THR A 83 12.48 7.12 16.72
C THR A 83 12.21 8.59 16.45
N LYS A 84 13.22 9.31 15.97
CA LYS A 84 13.12 10.75 15.65
C LYS A 84 12.49 11.00 14.28
N SER A 85 12.96 10.30 13.23
CA SER A 85 12.50 10.55 11.85
C SER A 85 11.05 10.10 11.63
N PRO A 86 10.31 10.77 10.74
CA PRO A 86 8.89 10.49 10.50
C PRO A 86 8.64 9.17 9.77
N THR A 87 9.58 8.70 8.96
CA THR A 87 9.42 7.49 8.13
C THR A 87 10.61 6.56 8.33
N HIS A 88 10.32 5.28 8.61
CA HIS A 88 11.34 4.26 8.86
C HIS A 88 11.04 3.00 8.05
N PRO A 89 11.91 2.58 7.11
CA PRO A 89 11.62 1.45 6.23
C PRO A 89 11.48 0.12 6.98
N HIS A 90 12.17 -0.02 8.12
CA HIS A 90 12.09 -1.22 8.96
C HIS A 90 11.08 -1.12 10.10
N GLY A 91 10.35 0.00 10.19
CA GLY A 91 9.40 0.28 11.25
C GLY A 91 9.96 1.17 12.36
N ILE A 92 9.03 1.78 13.09
CA ILE A 92 9.29 2.76 14.14
C ILE A 92 9.77 2.03 15.40
N LYS A 93 10.85 2.51 16.02
CA LYS A 93 11.33 1.96 17.29
C LYS A 93 10.53 2.56 18.43
N VAL A 94 9.87 1.72 19.20
CA VAL A 94 9.08 2.11 20.36
C VAL A 94 9.47 1.30 21.59
N ARG A 95 9.21 1.87 22.76
CA ARG A 95 9.20 1.18 24.04
C ARG A 95 7.74 1.00 24.46
N LEU A 96 7.38 -0.22 24.86
CA LEU A 96 6.06 -0.53 25.40
C LEU A 96 5.96 -0.15 26.88
N GLU A 97 4.73 -0.07 27.40
CA GLU A 97 4.48 0.09 28.84
C GLU A 97 5.08 -1.05 29.68
N SER A 98 5.12 -2.26 29.13
CA SER A 98 5.79 -3.43 29.72
C SER A 98 7.31 -3.27 29.87
N GLY A 99 7.91 -2.23 29.28
CA GLY A 99 9.37 -1.99 29.28
C GLY A 99 10.11 -2.58 28.09
N GLU A 100 9.43 -3.38 27.28
CA GLU A 100 9.99 -4.03 26.10
C GLU A 100 10.24 -3.03 24.95
N VAL A 101 11.29 -3.26 24.16
CA VAL A 101 11.68 -2.38 23.05
C VAL A 101 11.71 -3.18 21.76
N GLY A 102 11.04 -2.66 20.72
CA GLY A 102 10.95 -3.34 19.42
C GLY A 102 10.63 -2.41 18.26
N ARG A 103 10.43 -3.00 17.09
CA ARG A 103 10.04 -2.30 15.85
C ARG A 103 8.57 -2.52 15.58
N VAL A 104 7.81 -1.45 15.39
CA VAL A 104 6.38 -1.53 15.03
C VAL A 104 6.25 -2.09 13.62
N LYS A 105 5.41 -3.12 13.48
CA LYS A 105 5.04 -3.72 12.20
C LYS A 105 3.63 -3.35 11.79
N LYS A 106 2.68 -3.42 12.73
CA LYS A 106 1.26 -3.12 12.49
C LYS A 106 0.69 -2.30 13.63
N MET A 107 -0.30 -1.49 13.32
CA MET A 107 -1.13 -0.76 14.28
C MET A 107 -2.51 -1.41 14.31
N LYS A 108 -3.15 -1.40 15.48
CA LYS A 108 -4.49 -1.94 15.68
C LYS A 108 -5.53 -0.83 15.82
#